data_AF-A0A679AL34-F1
#
_entry.id   AF-A0A679AL34-F1
#
_cell.length_a   1.000
_cell.length_b   1.000
_cell.length_c   1.000
_cell.angle_alpha   90.00
_cell.angle_beta   90.00
_cell.angle_gamma   90.00
#
_symmetry.space_group_name_H-M   'P 1'
#
loop_
_entity.id
_entity.type
_entity.pdbx_description
1 polymer ?
#
loop_
_entity_poly.entity_id
_entity_poly.type
_entity_poly.pdbx_seq_one_letter_code
_entity_poly.pdbx_strand_id
1 'polypeptide(L)'
;MPRWFITEAATNHMTSDKSIFSDLKPMAGLVIDGRAGAGAGLPMHGIGAVYSWEVVLQDVWYVPGMSTYIGLVSAGQLTAIGLKTEIAGDVCTITSADGSEVGKGRMVSDGIFQVDFLRVSV
;
A
#
# COMPACT_ATOMS: atom_id res chain seq x y z
N MET A 1 -14.37 -0.44 -0.22
CA MET A 1 -13.12 0.06 -0.80
C MET A 1 -12.40 0.91 0.22
N PRO A 2 -11.16 0.57 0.58
CA PRO A 2 -10.35 1.30 1.55
C PRO A 2 -9.81 2.59 0.95
N ARG A 3 -9.50 3.58 1.81
CA ARG A 3 -8.64 4.71 1.44
C ARG A 3 -7.18 4.28 1.56
N TRP A 4 -6.38 4.60 0.55
CA TRP A 4 -4.98 4.19 0.47
C TRP A 4 -4.05 5.27 0.98
N PHE A 5 -3.06 4.89 1.79
CA PHE A 5 -2.06 5.78 2.37
C PHE A 5 -0.66 5.27 2.08
N ILE A 6 0.21 6.14 1.59
CA ILE A 6 1.61 5.81 1.31
C ILE A 6 2.48 6.12 2.53
N THR A 7 3.38 5.19 2.87
CA THR A 7 4.32 5.38 3.97
C THR A 7 5.55 4.50 3.82
N GLU A 8 6.70 5.03 4.24
CA GLU A 8 7.96 4.27 4.38
C GLU A 8 7.90 3.24 5.52
N ALA A 9 6.98 3.40 6.46
CA ALA A 9 6.83 2.49 7.60
C ALA A 9 6.16 1.16 7.23
N ALA A 10 5.43 1.11 6.11
CA ALA A 10 4.79 -0.10 5.63
C ALA A 10 5.81 -0.97 4.90
N THR A 11 6.05 -2.18 5.41
CA THR A 11 6.93 -3.16 4.75
C THR A 11 6.29 -3.73 3.49
N ASN A 12 4.96 -3.72 3.42
CA ASN A 12 4.19 -4.27 2.31
C ASN A 12 2.95 -3.40 2.01
N HIS A 13 2.47 -3.43 0.77
CA HIS A 13 1.13 -3.04 0.42
C HIS A 13 0.18 -3.96 1.17
N MET A 14 -0.85 -3.42 1.82
CA MET A 14 -1.73 -4.24 2.64
C MET A 14 -3.11 -3.63 2.85
N THR A 15 -4.11 -4.50 3.02
CA THR A 15 -5.48 -4.12 3.37
C THR A 15 -6.21 -5.28 4.04
N SER A 16 -7.25 -4.98 4.81
CA SER A 16 -8.21 -5.97 5.31
C SER A 16 -9.41 -6.16 4.39
N ASP A 17 -9.54 -5.41 3.29
CA ASP A 17 -10.67 -5.57 2.36
C ASP A 17 -10.38 -6.74 1.40
N LYS A 18 -10.86 -7.95 1.76
CA LYS A 18 -10.70 -9.14 0.92
C LYS A 18 -11.37 -9.01 -0.45
N SER A 19 -12.42 -8.18 -0.54
CA SER A 19 -13.31 -8.14 -1.71
C SER A 19 -12.70 -7.48 -2.94
N ILE A 20 -11.61 -6.73 -2.78
CA ILE A 20 -10.98 -5.95 -3.86
C ILE A 20 -9.81 -6.68 -4.54
N PHE A 21 -9.48 -7.88 -4.08
CA PHE A 21 -8.44 -8.70 -4.71
C PHE A 21 -8.97 -9.40 -5.95
N SER A 22 -8.18 -9.40 -7.03
CA SER A 22 -8.51 -10.12 -8.26
C SER A 22 -8.04 -11.58 -8.26
N ASP A 23 -6.96 -11.89 -7.54
CA ASP A 23 -6.26 -13.18 -7.62
C ASP A 23 -5.64 -13.59 -6.27
N LEU A 24 -6.33 -13.28 -5.16
CA LEU A 24 -5.83 -13.57 -3.81
C LEU A 24 -5.48 -15.05 -3.62
N LYS A 25 -4.20 -15.31 -3.37
CA LYS A 25 -3.68 -16.63 -3.00
C LYS A 25 -3.57 -16.73 -1.48
N PRO A 26 -4.18 -17.73 -0.85
CA PRO A 26 -4.02 -17.97 0.58
C PRO A 26 -2.54 -18.18 0.93
N MET A 27 -2.07 -17.51 1.98
CA MET A 27 -0.70 -17.63 2.49
C MET A 27 -0.71 -17.35 3.99
N ALA A 28 0.05 -18.14 4.75
CA ALA A 28 0.11 -18.06 6.21
C ALA A 28 1.56 -18.09 6.68
N GLY A 29 1.79 -17.73 7.95
CA GLY A 29 3.10 -17.80 8.60
C GLY A 29 3.90 -16.49 8.59
N LEU A 30 3.37 -15.43 7.99
CA LEU A 30 3.95 -14.08 8.04
C LEU A 30 3.09 -13.18 8.92
N VAL A 31 3.75 -12.39 9.77
CA VAL A 31 3.14 -11.52 10.76
C VAL A 31 3.76 -10.14 10.64
N ILE A 32 2.92 -9.11 10.58
CA ILE A 32 3.39 -7.72 10.69
C ILE A 32 3.73 -7.48 12.15
N ASP A 33 5.02 -7.29 12.41
CA ASP A 33 5.52 -6.99 13.74
C ASP A 33 5.06 -5.58 14.15
N GLY A 34 4.32 -5.50 15.25
CA GLY A 34 3.97 -4.22 15.83
C GLY A 34 5.23 -3.65 16.46
N ARG A 35 5.91 -2.72 15.78
CA ARG A 35 7.13 -2.04 16.28
C ARG A 35 6.95 -1.21 17.57
N ALA A 36 6.03 -1.57 18.45
CA ALA A 36 5.80 -1.01 19.78
C ALA A 36 5.36 -2.06 20.84
N GLY A 37 5.83 -3.32 20.75
CA GLY A 37 6.00 -4.18 21.93
C GLY A 37 4.78 -4.60 22.76
N ALA A 38 3.56 -4.73 22.21
CA ALA A 38 2.39 -5.12 23.02
C ALA A 38 1.29 -5.97 22.32
N GLY A 39 1.63 -6.82 21.35
CA GLY A 39 0.62 -7.71 20.75
C GLY A 39 1.20 -8.81 19.85
N ALA A 40 0.39 -9.81 19.53
CA ALA A 40 0.75 -10.99 18.71
C ALA A 40 1.09 -10.68 17.23
N GLY A 41 1.26 -9.40 16.88
CA GLY A 41 1.35 -8.91 15.50
C GLY A 41 0.05 -9.11 14.71
N LEU A 42 0.02 -8.62 13.48
CA LEU A 42 -1.13 -8.83 12.58
C LEU A 42 -0.77 -9.90 11.54
N PRO A 43 -1.40 -11.09 11.57
CA PRO A 43 -1.12 -12.11 10.58
C PRO A 43 -1.66 -11.70 9.22
N MET A 44 -0.85 -11.91 8.17
CA MET A 44 -1.39 -11.92 6.82
C MET A 44 -2.00 -13.28 6.49
N HIS A 45 -3.05 -13.27 5.66
CA HIS A 45 -3.83 -14.45 5.28
C HIS A 45 -3.75 -14.75 3.78
N GLY A 46 -3.07 -13.90 3.01
CA GLY A 46 -2.87 -14.12 1.58
C GLY A 46 -2.19 -12.94 0.90
N ILE A 47 -1.76 -13.17 -0.33
CA ILE A 47 -1.15 -12.15 -1.21
C ILE A 47 -1.84 -12.17 -2.57
N GLY A 48 -1.99 -11.00 -3.19
CA GLY A 48 -2.53 -10.90 -4.54
C GLY A 48 -2.47 -9.48 -5.08
N ALA A 49 -3.09 -9.29 -6.23
CA ALA A 49 -3.24 -8.02 -6.90
C ALA A 49 -4.56 -7.34 -6.55
N VAL A 50 -4.53 -6.01 -6.55
CA VAL A 50 -5.70 -5.13 -6.43
C VAL A 50 -5.78 -4.30 -7.70
N TYR A 51 -6.93 -4.37 -8.38
CA TYR A 51 -7.23 -3.53 -9.54
C TYR A 51 -8.51 -2.74 -9.26
N SER A 52 -8.34 -1.46 -8.92
CA SER A 52 -9.46 -0.55 -8.66
C SER A 52 -9.26 0.76 -9.41
N TRP A 53 -10.28 1.62 -9.41
CA TRP A 53 -10.16 2.94 -10.03
C TRP A 53 -9.23 3.89 -9.26
N GLU A 54 -8.92 3.65 -7.99
CA GLU A 54 -7.94 4.46 -7.23
C GLU A 54 -6.54 3.86 -7.39
N VAL A 55 -6.42 2.56 -7.18
CA VAL A 55 -5.13 1.89 -7.03
C VAL A 55 -5.07 0.59 -7.85
N VAL A 56 -3.99 0.45 -8.61
CA VAL A 56 -3.54 -0.79 -9.25
C VAL A 56 -2.20 -1.18 -8.63
N LEU A 57 -2.19 -2.27 -7.87
CA LEU A 57 -1.02 -2.77 -7.14
C LEU A 57 -0.93 -4.28 -7.23
N GLN A 58 0.31 -4.77 -7.32
CA GLN A 58 0.67 -6.17 -7.12
C GLN A 58 1.17 -6.40 -5.69
N ASP A 59 1.36 -7.67 -5.33
CA ASP A 59 1.99 -8.08 -4.07
C ASP A 59 1.37 -7.45 -2.81
N VAL A 60 0.05 -7.29 -2.82
CA VAL A 60 -0.75 -6.74 -1.72
C VAL A 60 -1.07 -7.86 -0.72
N TRP A 61 -0.79 -7.61 0.56
CA TRP A 61 -1.13 -8.51 1.64
C TRP A 61 -2.58 -8.32 2.08
N TYR A 62 -3.30 -9.43 2.20
CA TYR A 62 -4.58 -9.47 2.89
C TYR A 62 -4.34 -9.68 4.39
N VAL A 63 -4.68 -8.67 5.20
CA VAL A 63 -4.43 -8.64 6.65
C VAL A 63 -5.75 -8.32 7.36
N PRO A 64 -6.55 -9.33 7.77
CA PRO A 64 -7.88 -9.12 8.32
C PRO A 64 -7.91 -8.27 9.60
N GLY A 65 -6.82 -8.25 10.36
CA GLY A 65 -6.72 -7.51 11.62
C GLY A 65 -6.45 -6.00 11.47
N MET A 66 -6.31 -5.49 10.25
CA MET A 66 -6.24 -4.05 9.99
C MET A 66 -7.63 -3.39 10.02
N SER A 67 -7.66 -2.06 10.12
CA SER A 67 -8.89 -1.28 9.95
C SER A 67 -9.50 -1.50 8.56
N THR A 68 -10.80 -1.79 8.51
CA THR A 68 -11.56 -2.11 7.28
C THR A 68 -11.56 -1.02 6.22
N TYR A 69 -11.21 0.21 6.57
CA TYR A 69 -11.26 1.37 5.67
C TYR A 69 -9.88 1.88 5.25
N ILE A 70 -8.80 1.18 5.65
CA ILE A 70 -7.42 1.61 5.42
C ILE A 70 -6.70 0.58 4.54
N GLY A 71 -6.06 1.08 3.48
CA GLY A 71 -5.06 0.37 2.71
C GLY A 71 -3.72 1.10 2.87
N LEU A 72 -2.63 0.34 2.98
CA LEU A 72 -1.29 0.91 3.03
C LEU A 72 -0.57 0.62 1.71
N VAL A 73 0.15 1.62 1.23
CA VAL A 73 1.08 1.53 0.11
C VAL A 73 2.50 1.60 0.67
N SER A 74 3.28 0.54 0.50
CA SER A 74 4.70 0.52 0.87
C SER A 74 5.52 1.29 -0.16
N ALA A 75 6.12 2.40 0.25
CA ALA A 75 7.07 3.13 -0.60
C ALA A 75 8.33 2.30 -0.92
N GLY A 76 8.73 1.42 0.00
CA GLY A 76 9.81 0.45 -0.20
C GLY A 76 9.52 -0.54 -1.33
N GLN A 77 8.31 -1.09 -1.40
CA GLN A 77 7.93 -1.97 -2.53
C GLN A 77 7.85 -1.22 -3.85
N LEU A 78 7.34 0.02 -3.87
CA LEU A 78 7.37 0.86 -5.08
C LEU A 78 8.81 1.10 -5.56
N THR A 79 9.72 1.39 -4.62
CA THR A 79 11.15 1.59 -4.91
C THR A 79 11.80 0.31 -5.44
N ALA A 80 11.44 -0.85 -4.89
CA ALA A 80 11.97 -2.15 -5.32
C ALA A 80 11.62 -2.50 -6.77
N ILE A 81 10.52 -1.96 -7.30
CA ILE A 81 10.12 -2.11 -8.71
C ILE A 81 10.55 -0.91 -9.59
N GLY A 82 11.42 -0.03 -9.08
CA GLY A 82 12.02 1.06 -9.84
C GLY A 82 11.17 2.33 -9.93
N LEU A 83 10.11 2.47 -9.11
CA LEU A 83 9.36 3.71 -9.01
C LEU A 83 10.00 4.64 -7.97
N LYS A 84 9.94 5.94 -8.24
CA LYS A 84 10.39 6.98 -7.30
C LYS A 84 9.16 7.58 -6.62
N THR A 85 9.22 7.70 -5.30
CA THR A 85 8.25 8.48 -4.51
C THR A 85 8.92 9.78 -4.08
N GLU A 86 8.27 10.92 -4.32
CA GLU A 86 8.77 12.24 -3.96
C GLU A 86 7.68 13.04 -3.22
N ILE A 87 8.07 13.67 -2.12
CA ILE A 87 7.19 14.55 -1.35
C ILE A 87 7.69 15.99 -1.52
N ALA A 88 6.80 16.86 -1.99
CA ALA A 88 7.04 18.29 -2.12
C ALA A 88 5.86 19.05 -1.52
N GLY A 89 6.06 19.61 -0.32
CA GLY A 89 4.99 20.26 0.43
C GLY A 89 3.91 19.26 0.85
N ASP A 90 2.67 19.51 0.45
CA ASP A 90 1.50 18.68 0.72
C ASP A 90 1.20 17.65 -0.39
N VAL A 91 2.08 17.52 -1.39
CA VAL A 91 1.91 16.60 -2.51
C VAL A 91 2.93 15.47 -2.43
N CYS A 92 2.44 14.25 -2.67
CA CYS A 92 3.25 13.07 -2.94
C CYS A 92 3.09 12.69 -4.42
N THR A 93 4.20 12.53 -5.14
CA THR A 93 4.20 12.12 -6.55
C THR A 93 4.96 10.82 -6.69
N ILE A 94 4.41 9.88 -7.46
CA ILE A 94 5.05 8.61 -7.79
C ILE A 94 5.34 8.60 -9.29
N THR A 95 6.61 8.43 -9.66
CA THR A 95 7.05 8.42 -11.06
C THR A 95 7.76 7.13 -11.43
N SER A 96 7.58 6.68 -12.67
CA SER A 96 8.38 5.60 -13.27
C SER A 96 9.77 6.07 -13.67
N ALA A 97 10.63 5.12 -14.08
CA ALA A 97 12.01 5.38 -14.46
C ALA A 97 12.17 6.31 -15.68
N ASP A 98 11.17 6.35 -16.57
CA ASP A 98 11.11 7.26 -17.72
C ASP A 98 10.63 8.68 -17.34
N GLY A 99 10.28 8.91 -16.08
CA GLY A 99 9.77 10.18 -15.55
C GLY A 99 8.26 10.36 -15.66
N SER A 100 7.52 9.36 -16.14
CA SER A 100 6.05 9.44 -16.22
C SER A 100 5.41 9.41 -14.83
N GLU A 101 4.42 10.27 -14.58
CA GLU A 101 3.61 10.23 -13.36
C GLU A 101 2.68 9.01 -13.40
N VAL A 102 2.89 8.09 -12.46
CA VAL A 102 2.07 6.86 -12.32
C VAL A 102 1.21 6.89 -11.07
N GLY A 103 1.42 7.87 -10.18
CA GLY A 103 0.58 8.06 -9.02
C GLY A 103 0.75 9.42 -8.38
N LYS A 104 -0.25 9.79 -7.59
CA LYS A 104 -0.29 11.05 -6.86
C LYS A 104 -1.04 10.86 -5.56
N GLY A 105 -0.66 11.65 -4.57
CA GLY A 105 -1.35 11.74 -3.29
C GLY A 105 -1.18 13.12 -2.68
N ARG A 106 -1.94 13.33 -1.61
CA ARG A 106 -1.99 14.60 -0.88
C ARG A 106 -1.95 14.37 0.63
N MET A 107 -1.32 15.30 1.33
CA MET A 107 -1.28 15.28 2.79
C MET A 107 -2.67 15.57 3.34
N VAL A 108 -3.17 14.67 4.20
CA VAL A 108 -4.47 14.84 4.88
C VAL A 108 -4.31 15.13 6.36
N SER A 109 -3.11 14.88 6.90
CA SER A 109 -2.67 15.18 8.27
C SER A 109 -1.15 15.14 8.27
N ASP A 110 -0.48 15.83 9.20
CA ASP A 110 0.98 15.95 9.27
C ASP A 110 1.74 14.64 8.95
N GLY A 111 2.37 14.59 7.78
CA GLY A 111 3.15 13.43 7.30
C GLY A 111 2.34 12.22 6.81
N ILE A 112 1.00 12.29 6.80
CA ILE A 112 0.10 11.24 6.32
C ILE A 112 -0.43 11.64 4.95
N PHE A 113 -0.01 10.90 3.93
CA PHE A 113 -0.39 11.13 2.53
C PHE A 113 -1.41 10.09 2.07
N GLN A 114 -2.61 10.56 1.72
CA GLN A 114 -3.60 9.74 1.06
C GLN A 114 -3.30 9.72 -0.44
N VAL A 115 -3.32 8.54 -1.05
CA VAL A 115 -3.17 8.37 -2.49
C VAL A 115 -4.48 8.78 -3.18
N ASP A 116 -4.38 9.68 -4.15
CA ASP A 116 -5.49 10.09 -5.03
C ASP A 116 -5.64 9.08 -6.19
N PHE A 117 -4.51 8.66 -6.76
CA PHE A 117 -4.45 7.51 -7.67
C PHE A 117 -3.05 6.88 -7.70
N LEU A 118 -3.00 5.60 -8.03
CA LEU A 118 -1.75 4.87 -8.30
C LEU A 118 -1.99 3.78 -9.36
N ARG A 119 -1.18 3.80 -10.41
CA ARG A 119 -1.28 2.93 -11.57
C ARG A 119 0.07 2.31 -11.86
N VAL A 120 0.37 1.22 -11.16
CA VAL A 120 1.58 0.45 -11.47
C VAL A 120 1.28 -0.43 -12.68
N SER A 121 1.73 0.00 -13.85
CA SER A 121 1.77 -0.83 -15.04
C SER A 121 2.91 -1.83 -14.89
N VAL A 122 2.59 -3.10 -14.70
CA VAL A 122 3.51 -4.25 -14.81
C VAL A 122 3.31 -4.95 -16.14
#